data_AF-A0A2V5H800-F1
#
_entry.id   AF-A0A2V5H800-F1
#
_cell.length_a   1.000
_cell.length_b   1.000
_cell.length_c   1.000
_cell.angle_alpha   90.00
_cell.angle_beta   90.00
_cell.angle_gamma   90.00
#
_symmetry.space_group_name_H-M   'P 1'
#
loop_
_entity.id
_entity.type
_entity.pdbx_description
1 polymer ?
#
loop_
_entity_poly.entity_id
_entity_poly.type
_entity_poly.pdbx_seq_one_letter_code
_entity_poly.pdbx_strand_id
1 'polypeptide(L)'
;MTTPKKQHIAQTLLLRAHSPDTATTLFTERIKQKPLYVRPTSPTPEDNRHRRRLHRLRRKDYFLRHQKPRPLSARERRAHPEVFGVPTSRARANAKHQHQHQHQHQHQHQHQNQAESEAQGAGGPGAAGEYKYATFQGLHALWVEYMLSVLDLKDPRSKTGCVVTPSSHGSKLVSCDYHGAEVEVVRSRCAGRVGVRGIVVRDGMFAFTVVGEGDQVTLIPKEHTVFRFELPLPFSSPEAGKDAAGDAAGDGVDGDKGQGQAQQKKLVFELHGSQFQNRPVDRANKKFKWRNVDYV
;
A
#
# COMPACT_ATOMS: atom_id res chain seq x y z
N MET A 1 -18.12 20.54 -58.26
CA MET A 1 -17.35 21.27 -57.21
C MET A 1 -16.56 20.24 -56.41
N THR A 2 -15.23 20.26 -56.50
CA THR A 2 -14.36 19.29 -55.82
C THR A 2 -14.06 19.76 -54.40
N THR A 3 -14.34 18.93 -53.40
CA THR A 3 -14.03 19.25 -52.00
C THR A 3 -12.51 19.30 -51.80
N PRO A 4 -11.93 20.36 -51.22
CA PRO A 4 -10.49 20.45 -51.01
C PRO A 4 -10.04 19.33 -50.06
N LYS A 5 -9.09 18.52 -50.52
CA LYS A 5 -8.51 17.41 -49.76
C LYS A 5 -7.86 17.97 -48.49
N LYS A 6 -8.34 17.55 -47.31
CA LYS A 6 -7.74 17.95 -46.03
C LYS A 6 -6.25 17.58 -46.03
N GLN A 7 -5.40 18.60 -46.02
CA GLN A 7 -3.97 18.42 -45.86
C GLN A 7 -3.68 17.90 -44.44
N HIS A 8 -2.72 16.99 -44.31
CA HIS A 8 -2.34 16.45 -43.01
C HIS A 8 -1.72 17.57 -42.16
N ILE A 9 -2.13 17.70 -40.89
CA ILE A 9 -1.69 18.82 -40.03
C ILE A 9 -0.16 18.95 -39.96
N ALA A 10 0.55 17.82 -39.92
CA ALA A 10 2.01 17.83 -39.89
C ALA A 10 2.64 18.34 -41.19
N GLN A 11 2.01 18.16 -42.35
CA GLN A 11 2.51 18.71 -43.61
C GLN A 11 2.39 20.23 -43.62
N THR A 12 1.29 20.78 -43.11
CA THR A 12 1.10 22.23 -42.93
C THR A 12 2.13 22.83 -41.96
N LEU A 13 2.47 22.10 -40.89
CA LEU A 13 3.50 22.56 -39.93
C LEU A 13 4.91 22.51 -40.52
N LEU A 14 5.27 21.46 -41.26
CA LEU A 14 6.58 21.34 -41.89
C LEU A 14 6.81 22.41 -42.96
N LEU A 15 5.78 22.76 -43.74
CA LEU A 15 5.85 23.83 -44.74
C LEU A 15 6.08 25.23 -44.15
N ARG A 16 5.77 25.44 -42.87
CA ARG A 16 6.06 26.71 -42.17
C ARG A 16 7.51 26.82 -41.72
N ALA A 17 8.16 25.70 -41.45
CA ALA A 17 9.50 25.63 -40.87
C ALA A 17 10.60 25.31 -41.90
N HIS A 18 10.25 24.66 -43.01
CA HIS A 18 11.20 24.19 -44.01
C HIS A 18 10.75 24.52 -45.44
N SER A 19 11.69 24.47 -46.38
CA SER A 19 11.39 24.64 -47.80
C SER A 19 10.44 23.53 -48.29
N PRO A 20 9.65 23.76 -49.36
CA PRO A 20 8.58 22.85 -49.77
C PRO A 20 9.08 21.44 -50.12
N ASP A 21 10.28 21.34 -50.69
CA ASP A 21 10.90 20.05 -51.00
C ASP A 21 11.32 19.31 -49.73
N THR A 22 11.97 19.98 -48.78
CA THR A 22 12.40 19.35 -47.52
C THR A 22 11.21 18.98 -46.63
N ALA A 23 10.16 19.80 -46.63
CA ALA A 23 8.92 19.50 -45.92
C ALA A 23 8.23 18.24 -46.50
N THR A 24 8.29 18.06 -47.82
CA THR A 24 7.71 16.90 -48.50
C THR A 24 8.50 15.63 -48.21
N THR A 25 9.84 15.67 -48.25
CA THR A 25 10.70 14.53 -47.92
C THR A 25 10.57 14.11 -46.46
N LEU A 26 10.56 15.07 -45.53
CA LEU A 26 10.35 14.77 -44.10
C LEU A 26 8.97 14.17 -43.84
N PHE A 27 7.93 14.66 -44.53
CA PHE A 27 6.58 14.13 -44.38
C PHE A 27 6.44 12.69 -44.92
N THR A 28 7.08 12.36 -46.04
CA THR A 28 7.04 11.00 -46.59
C THR A 28 7.88 10.03 -45.74
N GLU A 29 9.13 10.37 -45.45
CA GLU A 29 10.07 9.47 -44.78
C GLU A 29 9.79 9.29 -43.30
N ARG A 30 9.48 10.39 -42.58
CA ARG A 30 9.39 10.35 -41.12
C ARG A 30 7.98 10.16 -40.60
N ILE A 31 6.97 10.59 -41.36
CA ILE A 31 5.57 10.56 -40.91
C ILE A 31 4.79 9.43 -41.57
N LYS A 32 4.88 9.25 -42.90
CA LYS A 32 4.15 8.19 -43.61
C LYS A 32 4.81 6.81 -43.52
N GLN A 33 6.13 6.73 -43.68
CA GLN A 33 6.84 5.45 -43.70
C GLN A 33 7.20 4.91 -42.31
N LYS A 34 7.25 5.78 -41.29
CA LYS A 34 7.54 5.43 -39.89
C LYS A 34 6.42 5.89 -38.95
N PRO A 35 5.18 5.39 -39.11
CA PRO A 35 4.11 5.75 -38.18
C PRO A 35 4.46 5.24 -36.78
N LEU A 36 4.54 6.16 -35.81
CA LEU A 36 4.65 5.79 -34.40
C LEU A 36 3.27 5.28 -33.95
N TYR A 37 3.12 3.97 -33.79
CA TYR A 37 1.92 3.37 -33.23
C TYR A 37 1.83 3.65 -31.73
N VAL A 38 1.36 4.86 -31.39
CA VAL A 38 1.05 5.22 -30.01
C VAL A 38 -0.22 4.47 -29.64
N ARG A 39 -0.13 3.56 -28.65
CA ARG A 39 -1.32 3.04 -28.00
C ARG A 39 -2.08 4.23 -27.41
N PRO A 40 -3.34 4.47 -27.78
CA PRO A 40 -4.12 5.57 -27.22
C PRO A 40 -4.08 5.49 -25.70
N THR A 41 -3.54 6.52 -25.06
CA THR A 41 -3.59 6.67 -23.61
C THR A 41 -5.05 6.83 -23.20
N SER A 42 -5.57 5.76 -22.61
CA SER A 42 -6.94 5.59 -22.10
C SER A 42 -8.05 5.51 -23.17
N PRO A 43 -8.91 4.48 -23.14
CA PRO A 43 -10.14 4.51 -23.92
C PRO A 43 -11.05 5.62 -23.36
N THR A 44 -11.87 6.19 -24.24
CA THR A 44 -12.87 7.22 -23.94
C THR A 44 -13.72 6.89 -22.70
N PRO A 45 -14.21 7.88 -21.93
CA PRO A 45 -14.97 7.65 -20.70
C PRO A 45 -16.18 6.71 -20.87
N GLU A 46 -16.81 6.71 -22.05
CA GLU A 46 -17.93 5.85 -22.40
C GLU A 46 -17.55 4.37 -22.46
N ASP A 47 -16.39 4.05 -23.06
CA ASP A 47 -15.85 2.70 -23.13
C ASP A 47 -15.49 2.14 -21.74
N ASN A 48 -14.98 2.98 -20.85
CA ASN A 48 -14.70 2.59 -19.46
C ASN A 48 -15.97 2.26 -18.67
N ARG A 49 -17.09 2.92 -18.97
CA ARG A 49 -18.39 2.62 -18.35
C ARG A 49 -18.94 1.30 -18.90
N HIS A 50 -18.86 1.10 -20.21
CA HIS A 50 -19.29 -0.12 -20.88
C HIS A 50 -18.47 -1.34 -20.42
N ARG A 51 -17.14 -1.24 -20.38
CA ARG A 51 -16.23 -2.29 -19.90
C ARG A 51 -16.52 -2.67 -18.44
N ARG A 52 -16.74 -1.69 -17.56
CA ARG A 52 -17.12 -1.93 -16.15
C ARG A 52 -18.49 -2.62 -16.04
N ARG A 53 -19.46 -2.26 -16.88
CA ARG A 53 -20.77 -2.93 -16.96
C ARG A 53 -20.61 -4.40 -17.39
N LEU A 54 -19.91 -4.67 -18.48
CA LEU A 54 -19.68 -6.03 -18.99
C LEU A 54 -18.92 -6.91 -17.98
N HIS A 55 -17.95 -6.34 -17.25
CA HIS A 55 -17.24 -7.06 -16.20
C HIS A 55 -18.15 -7.42 -15.02
N ARG A 56 -19.05 -6.50 -14.60
CA ARG A 56 -20.05 -6.79 -13.56
C ARG A 56 -21.02 -7.89 -13.98
N LEU A 57 -21.50 -7.86 -15.22
CA LEU A 57 -22.40 -8.89 -15.76
C LEU A 57 -21.71 -10.25 -15.78
N ARG A 58 -20.48 -10.35 -16.33
CA ARG A 58 -19.70 -11.61 -16.33
C ARG A 58 -19.46 -12.17 -14.94
N ARG A 59 -19.13 -11.33 -13.95
CA ARG A 59 -18.98 -11.76 -12.56
C ARG A 59 -20.28 -12.26 -11.94
N LYS A 60 -21.40 -11.60 -12.24
CA LYS A 60 -22.73 -12.01 -11.75
C LYS A 60 -23.12 -13.37 -12.35
N ASP A 61 -22.93 -13.55 -13.67
CA ASP A 61 -23.25 -14.80 -14.35
C ASP A 61 -22.37 -15.95 -13.87
N TYR A 62 -21.06 -15.72 -13.69
CA TYR A 62 -20.16 -16.70 -13.10
C TYR A 62 -20.63 -17.12 -11.70
N PHE A 63 -20.98 -16.15 -10.86
CA PHE A 63 -21.45 -16.40 -9.49
C PHE A 63 -22.79 -17.15 -9.47
N LEU A 64 -23.73 -16.82 -10.36
CA LEU A 64 -25.01 -17.52 -10.47
C LEU A 64 -24.83 -18.97 -10.96
N ARG A 65 -23.93 -19.21 -11.93
CA ARG A 65 -23.65 -20.54 -12.47
C ARG A 65 -22.92 -21.45 -11.49
N HIS A 66 -22.07 -20.89 -10.63
CA HIS A 66 -21.25 -21.65 -9.66
C HIS A 66 -21.82 -21.60 -8.23
N GLN A 67 -23.00 -21.01 -8.04
CA GLN A 67 -23.74 -21.17 -6.79
C GLN A 67 -24.23 -22.60 -6.72
N LYS A 68 -23.55 -23.41 -5.89
CA LYS A 68 -24.08 -24.70 -5.47
C LYS A 68 -25.46 -24.47 -4.84
N PRO A 69 -26.45 -25.33 -5.09
CA PRO A 69 -27.75 -25.21 -4.46
C PRO A 69 -27.56 -25.11 -2.94
N ARG A 70 -28.40 -24.30 -2.28
CA ARG A 70 -28.30 -24.10 -0.83
C ARG A 70 -28.31 -25.47 -0.17
N PRO A 71 -27.29 -25.82 0.64
CA PRO A 71 -27.29 -27.11 1.31
C PRO A 71 -28.53 -27.18 2.22
N LEU A 72 -29.19 -28.34 2.23
CA LEU A 72 -30.33 -28.59 3.11
C LEU A 72 -29.94 -28.28 4.56
N SER A 73 -30.78 -27.51 5.24
CA SER A 73 -30.59 -27.16 6.64
C SER A 73 -30.55 -28.41 7.52
N ALA A 74 -29.94 -28.28 8.70
CA ALA A 74 -29.89 -29.39 9.66
C ALA A 74 -31.28 -29.90 10.07
N ARG A 75 -32.33 -29.07 9.95
CA ARG A 75 -33.72 -29.46 10.20
C ARG A 75 -34.29 -30.26 9.03
N GLU A 76 -34.09 -29.79 7.80
CA GLU A 76 -34.53 -30.48 6.58
C GLU A 76 -33.82 -31.84 6.41
N ARG A 77 -32.53 -31.93 6.75
CA ARG A 77 -31.79 -33.20 6.72
C ARG A 77 -32.27 -34.20 7.78
N ARG A 78 -32.81 -33.73 8.91
CA ARG A 78 -33.37 -34.60 9.98
C ARG A 78 -34.78 -35.09 9.66
N ALA A 79 -35.52 -34.37 8.81
CA ALA A 79 -36.82 -34.80 8.31
C ALA A 79 -36.72 -35.99 7.34
N HIS A 80 -35.54 -36.21 6.74
CA HIS A 80 -35.26 -37.35 5.86
C HIS A 80 -34.07 -38.18 6.38
N PRO A 81 -34.21 -38.85 7.53
CA PRO A 81 -33.11 -39.53 8.22
C PRO A 81 -32.54 -40.72 7.43
N GLU A 82 -33.37 -41.41 6.64
CA GLU A 82 -32.95 -42.57 5.84
C GLU A 82 -32.02 -42.22 4.68
N VAL A 83 -32.23 -41.07 4.04
CA VAL A 83 -31.43 -40.64 2.87
C VAL A 83 -30.09 -40.04 3.28
N PHE A 84 -30.03 -39.39 4.45
CA PHE A 84 -28.86 -38.62 4.88
C PHE A 84 -28.11 -39.23 6.08
N GLY A 85 -28.47 -40.45 6.51
CA GLY A 85 -27.79 -41.20 7.56
C GLY A 85 -27.62 -40.41 8.86
N VAL A 86 -28.64 -39.63 9.24
CA VAL A 86 -28.56 -38.75 10.42
C VAL A 86 -28.92 -39.56 11.66
N PRO A 87 -27.98 -39.81 12.60
CA PRO A 87 -28.25 -40.64 13.77
C PRO A 87 -29.27 -39.97 14.69
N THR A 88 -30.33 -40.69 15.06
CA THR A 88 -31.30 -40.26 16.06
C THR A 88 -30.74 -40.49 17.46
N SER A 89 -30.66 -39.40 18.22
CA SER A 89 -30.35 -39.29 19.65
C SER A 89 -28.87 -39.22 20.11
N ARG A 90 -28.60 -38.11 20.78
CA ARG A 90 -27.71 -37.82 21.94
C ARG A 90 -26.23 -38.24 21.99
N ALA A 91 -25.66 -38.93 21.00
CA ALA A 91 -24.25 -39.40 21.08
C ALA A 91 -23.16 -38.46 20.49
N ARG A 92 -23.48 -37.22 20.07
CA ARG A 92 -22.60 -36.39 19.21
C ARG A 92 -21.77 -35.29 19.89
N ALA A 93 -21.86 -35.12 21.21
CA ALA A 93 -21.20 -33.99 21.87
C ALA A 93 -19.66 -34.13 21.93
N ASN A 94 -19.10 -35.34 22.04
CA ASN A 94 -17.67 -35.52 22.34
C ASN A 94 -16.77 -35.69 21.10
N ALA A 95 -17.28 -36.14 19.94
CA ALA A 95 -16.43 -36.43 18.77
C ALA A 95 -16.06 -35.19 17.93
N LYS A 96 -16.79 -34.06 18.06
CA LYS A 96 -16.54 -32.85 17.24
C LYS A 96 -15.34 -32.03 17.70
N HIS A 97 -14.92 -32.15 18.96
CA HIS A 97 -13.83 -31.34 19.50
C HIS A 97 -12.44 -31.78 19.00
N GLN A 98 -12.26 -33.09 18.75
CA GLN A 98 -10.95 -33.63 18.33
C GLN A 98 -10.63 -33.39 16.84
N HIS A 99 -11.62 -33.46 15.95
CA HIS A 99 -11.39 -33.34 14.51
C HIS A 99 -11.17 -31.89 14.05
N GLN A 100 -11.69 -30.91 14.80
CA GLN A 100 -11.55 -29.49 14.48
C GLN A 100 -10.13 -28.96 14.75
N HIS A 101 -9.42 -29.53 15.72
CA HIS A 101 -8.00 -29.22 15.99
C HIS A 101 -7.06 -29.74 14.91
N GLN A 102 -7.32 -30.91 14.33
CA GLN A 102 -6.43 -31.53 13.32
C GLN A 102 -6.46 -30.77 11.99
N HIS A 103 -7.61 -30.23 11.57
CA HIS A 103 -7.74 -29.51 10.31
C HIS A 103 -7.14 -28.10 10.34
N GLN A 104 -7.08 -27.45 11.52
CA GLN A 104 -6.42 -26.15 11.69
C GLN A 104 -4.89 -26.23 11.59
N HIS A 105 -4.28 -27.32 12.08
CA HIS A 105 -2.83 -27.52 11.98
C HIS A 105 -2.35 -27.76 10.55
N GLN A 106 -3.12 -28.47 9.71
CA GLN A 106 -2.74 -28.74 8.33
C GLN A 106 -2.72 -27.49 7.44
N HIS A 107 -3.63 -26.53 7.66
CA HIS A 107 -3.63 -25.27 6.91
C HIS A 107 -2.48 -24.33 7.31
N GLN A 108 -2.04 -24.35 8.58
CA GLN A 108 -0.89 -23.53 9.02
C GLN A 108 0.43 -24.00 8.37
N HIS A 109 0.63 -25.31 8.21
CA HIS A 109 1.87 -25.82 7.60
C HIS A 109 1.96 -25.55 6.08
N GLN A 110 0.85 -25.49 5.34
CA GLN A 110 0.89 -25.16 3.92
C GLN A 110 1.33 -23.71 3.65
N HIS A 111 0.95 -22.76 4.51
CA HIS A 111 1.37 -21.35 4.39
C HIS A 111 2.83 -21.14 4.82
N GLN A 112 3.32 -21.88 5.82
CA GLN A 112 4.73 -21.83 6.24
C GLN A 112 5.67 -22.36 5.14
N ASN A 113 5.34 -23.49 4.51
CA ASN A 113 6.21 -24.12 3.51
C ASN A 113 6.35 -23.29 2.22
N GLN A 114 5.33 -22.50 1.86
CA GLN A 114 5.37 -21.64 0.68
C GLN A 114 6.21 -20.38 0.92
N ALA A 115 6.12 -19.79 2.12
CA ALA A 115 6.99 -18.71 2.56
C ALA A 115 8.47 -19.16 2.75
N GLU A 116 8.69 -20.39 3.20
CA GLU A 116 10.03 -20.99 3.32
C GLU A 116 10.66 -21.29 1.97
N SER A 117 9.89 -21.69 0.95
CA SER A 117 10.41 -21.92 -0.41
C SER A 117 10.86 -20.64 -1.13
N GLU A 118 10.19 -19.50 -0.86
CA GLU A 118 10.63 -18.19 -1.36
C GLU A 118 11.78 -17.60 -0.52
N ALA A 119 11.86 -17.91 0.78
CA ALA A 119 13.00 -17.56 1.63
C ALA A 119 14.26 -18.38 1.29
N GLN A 120 14.11 -19.65 0.88
CA GLN A 120 15.22 -20.53 0.47
C GLN A 120 15.72 -20.25 -0.96
N GLY A 121 14.95 -19.51 -1.77
CA GLY A 121 15.43 -18.97 -3.06
C GLY A 121 16.30 -17.71 -2.95
N ALA A 122 16.41 -17.12 -1.74
CA ALA A 122 17.17 -15.90 -1.48
C ALA A 122 18.07 -16.02 -0.22
N GLY A 123 18.26 -17.24 0.28
CA GLY A 123 19.04 -17.54 1.48
C GLY A 123 20.47 -18.00 1.18
N GLY A 124 21.18 -17.29 0.30
CA GLY A 124 22.64 -17.37 0.26
C GLY A 124 23.24 -16.23 1.07
N PRO A 125 24.26 -16.44 1.93
CA PRO A 125 25.08 -15.36 2.45
C PRO A 125 25.93 -14.84 1.28
N GLY A 126 25.34 -14.00 0.44
CA GLY A 126 25.93 -13.62 -0.84
C GLY A 126 25.47 -12.24 -1.27
N ALA A 127 26.02 -11.21 -0.62
CA ALA A 127 26.45 -9.93 -1.20
C ALA A 127 26.67 -8.91 -0.06
N ALA A 128 27.64 -9.18 0.82
CA ALA A 128 28.22 -8.13 1.64
C ALA A 128 28.92 -7.14 0.68
N GLY A 129 28.19 -6.13 0.19
CA GLY A 129 28.78 -5.10 -0.67
C GLY A 129 27.83 -4.23 -1.49
N GLU A 130 26.57 -4.60 -1.71
CA GLU A 130 25.74 -3.86 -2.69
C GLU A 130 24.89 -2.73 -2.08
N TYR A 131 24.46 -2.85 -0.82
CA TYR A 131 23.53 -1.91 -0.20
C TYR A 131 24.16 -1.19 1.00
N LYS A 132 24.74 0.00 0.75
CA LYS A 132 25.33 0.85 1.79
C LYS A 132 24.28 1.74 2.44
N TYR A 133 24.17 1.71 3.77
CA TYR A 133 23.24 2.50 4.57
C TYR A 133 23.34 3.99 4.27
N ALA A 134 24.57 4.51 4.13
CA ALA A 134 24.83 5.92 3.81
C ALA A 134 24.15 6.39 2.51
N THR A 135 24.06 5.53 1.50
CA THR A 135 23.35 5.87 0.24
C THR A 135 21.84 5.99 0.48
N PHE A 136 21.29 5.12 1.33
CA PHE A 136 19.86 5.10 1.64
C PHE A 136 19.43 6.24 2.59
N GLN A 137 20.36 6.82 3.37
CA GLN A 137 20.07 8.04 4.14
C GLN A 137 19.66 9.22 3.24
N GLY A 138 20.31 9.37 2.08
CA GLY A 138 19.91 10.38 1.09
C GLY A 138 18.51 10.12 0.52
N LEU A 139 18.17 8.85 0.27
CA LEU A 139 16.83 8.46 -0.15
C LEU A 139 15.78 8.72 0.94
N HIS A 140 16.13 8.48 2.20
CA HIS A 140 15.25 8.74 3.34
C HIS A 140 14.90 10.22 3.45
N ALA A 141 15.86 11.13 3.27
CA ALA A 141 15.59 12.57 3.27
C ALA A 141 14.55 12.97 2.20
N LEU A 142 14.67 12.44 0.98
CA LEU A 142 13.69 12.64 -0.08
C LEU A 142 12.32 12.06 0.26
N TRP A 143 12.30 10.88 0.89
CA TRP A 143 11.07 10.23 1.31
C TRP A 143 10.34 11.03 2.40
N VAL A 144 11.07 11.64 3.34
CA VAL A 144 10.50 12.52 4.37
C VAL A 144 9.81 13.73 3.74
N GLU A 145 10.49 14.42 2.80
CA GLU A 145 9.87 15.56 2.10
C GLU A 145 8.63 15.16 1.30
N TYR A 146 8.71 14.03 0.60
CA TYR A 146 7.57 13.43 -0.09
C TYR A 146 6.42 13.21 0.89
N MET A 147 6.67 12.61 2.06
CA MET A 147 5.59 12.29 2.98
C MET A 147 4.98 13.51 3.65
N LEU A 148 5.80 14.50 4.00
CA LEU A 148 5.31 15.79 4.48
C LEU A 148 4.41 16.46 3.44
N SER A 149 4.71 16.34 2.15
CA SER A 149 3.84 16.87 1.09
C SER A 149 2.51 16.11 0.96
N VAL A 150 2.51 14.77 1.05
CA VAL A 150 1.28 13.96 0.93
C VAL A 150 0.33 14.18 2.09
N LEU A 151 0.90 14.42 3.28
CA LEU A 151 0.17 14.72 4.49
C LEU A 151 -0.21 16.21 4.60
N ASP A 152 0.06 17.00 3.56
CA ASP A 152 -0.25 18.44 3.49
C ASP A 152 0.42 19.23 4.65
N LEU A 153 1.56 18.74 5.16
CA LEU A 153 2.29 19.30 6.31
C LEU A 153 3.41 20.28 5.92
N LYS A 154 3.64 20.46 4.62
CA LYS A 154 4.73 21.31 4.08
C LYS A 154 4.39 22.81 4.12
N ASP A 155 3.11 23.17 4.07
CA ASP A 155 2.68 24.57 4.02
C ASP A 155 2.26 25.08 5.42
N PRO A 156 3.02 26.00 6.04
CA PRO A 156 2.69 26.57 7.34
C PRO A 156 1.46 27.49 7.31
N ARG A 157 0.94 27.84 6.13
CA ARG A 157 -0.21 28.75 5.95
C ARG A 157 -1.52 28.03 5.65
N SER A 158 -1.52 26.70 5.61
CA SER A 158 -2.74 25.92 5.37
C SER A 158 -3.75 26.15 6.50
N LYS A 159 -4.94 26.67 6.16
CA LYS A 159 -6.02 27.01 7.12
C LYS A 159 -6.62 25.78 7.81
N THR A 160 -6.48 24.61 7.20
CA THR A 160 -6.57 23.32 7.89
C THR A 160 -5.23 23.09 8.56
N GLY A 161 -5.15 23.31 9.87
CA GLY A 161 -3.91 23.11 10.62
C GLY A 161 -3.24 21.77 10.33
N CYS A 162 -2.00 21.63 10.77
CA CYS A 162 -1.15 20.42 10.77
C CYS A 162 -1.83 19.23 11.51
N VAL A 163 -2.99 18.79 11.02
CA VAL A 163 -3.91 17.85 11.67
C VAL A 163 -4.03 16.63 10.77
N VAL A 164 -3.28 15.60 11.14
CA VAL A 164 -3.33 14.31 10.45
C VAL A 164 -4.40 13.45 11.12
N THR A 165 -5.55 13.30 10.46
CA THR A 165 -6.59 12.36 10.91
C THR A 165 -6.57 11.05 10.10
N PRO A 166 -6.90 9.90 10.71
CA PRO A 166 -7.03 8.62 9.99
C PRO A 166 -8.06 8.68 8.85
N SER A 167 -9.16 9.41 9.05
CA SER A 167 -10.25 9.51 8.06
C SER A 167 -9.83 10.25 6.79
N SER A 168 -8.99 11.29 6.90
CA SER A 168 -8.54 12.06 5.73
C SER A 168 -7.24 11.54 5.10
N HIS A 169 -6.32 11.00 5.91
CA HIS A 169 -4.99 10.62 5.44
C HIS A 169 -4.75 9.11 5.36
N GLY A 170 -5.60 8.29 5.99
CA GLY A 170 -5.39 6.83 6.03
C GLY A 170 -5.37 6.18 4.65
N SER A 171 -6.27 6.58 3.74
CA SER A 171 -6.25 6.07 2.36
C SER A 171 -5.03 6.54 1.57
N LYS A 172 -4.54 7.77 1.85
CA LYS A 172 -3.32 8.29 1.23
C LYS A 172 -2.12 7.45 1.68
N LEU A 173 -1.94 7.27 2.99
CA LEU A 173 -0.85 6.50 3.60
C LEU A 173 -0.79 5.06 3.06
N VAL A 174 -1.91 4.34 2.99
CA VAL A 174 -1.91 2.97 2.44
C VAL A 174 -1.50 2.92 0.96
N SER A 175 -1.82 3.96 0.20
CA SER A 175 -1.47 4.07 -1.21
C SER A 175 -0.05 4.57 -1.47
N CYS A 176 0.66 5.05 -0.45
CA CYS A 176 1.99 5.62 -0.59
C CYS A 176 3.05 4.58 -0.96
N ASP A 177 4.13 5.12 -1.53
CA ASP A 177 5.38 4.41 -1.69
C ASP A 177 6.22 4.53 -0.40
N TYR A 178 6.81 3.40 0.01
CA TYR A 178 7.64 3.27 1.21
C TYR A 178 9.09 2.94 0.89
N HIS A 179 9.53 2.98 -0.38
CA HIS A 179 10.97 2.97 -0.68
C HIS A 179 11.64 4.20 -0.05
N GLY A 180 12.68 3.99 0.74
CA GLY A 180 13.35 5.04 1.51
C GLY A 180 12.72 5.34 2.88
N ALA A 181 11.61 4.70 3.23
CA ALA A 181 11.04 4.85 4.56
C ALA A 181 11.95 4.21 5.61
N GLU A 182 12.26 4.95 6.68
CA GLU A 182 12.87 4.35 7.86
C GLU A 182 11.77 3.71 8.71
N VAL A 183 11.87 2.40 8.91
CA VAL A 183 10.84 1.62 9.59
C VAL A 183 11.44 0.80 10.72
N GLU A 184 10.66 0.61 11.76
CA GLU A 184 10.97 -0.23 12.92
C GLU A 184 9.83 -1.23 13.16
N VAL A 185 10.18 -2.47 13.49
CA VAL A 185 9.19 -3.47 13.86
C VAL A 185 8.81 -3.31 15.34
N VAL A 186 7.61 -2.81 15.62
CA VAL A 186 7.11 -2.62 17.00
C VAL A 186 6.38 -3.85 17.51
N ARG A 187 5.66 -4.54 16.63
CA ARG A 187 4.95 -5.79 16.97
C ARG A 187 5.14 -6.80 15.87
N SER A 188 5.44 -8.04 16.22
CA SER A 188 5.45 -9.16 15.29
C SER A 188 5.07 -10.44 16.03
N ARG A 189 4.44 -11.38 15.32
CA ARG A 189 4.24 -12.74 15.86
C ARG A 189 5.57 -13.43 16.18
N CYS A 190 6.64 -13.07 15.47
CA CYS A 190 8.00 -13.53 15.76
C CYS A 190 8.73 -12.50 16.64
N ALA A 191 8.84 -12.78 17.94
CA ALA A 191 9.45 -11.86 18.91
C ALA A 191 10.89 -11.45 18.53
N GLY A 192 11.67 -12.35 17.91
CA GLY A 192 13.05 -12.06 17.48
C GLY A 192 13.17 -11.01 16.36
N ARG A 193 12.06 -10.60 15.73
CA ARG A 193 12.04 -9.51 14.73
C ARG A 193 11.66 -8.17 15.33
N VAL A 194 11.13 -8.14 16.55
CA VAL A 194 10.74 -6.91 17.22
C VAL A 194 11.99 -6.10 17.53
N GLY A 195 11.96 -4.80 17.24
CA GLY A 195 13.09 -3.88 17.37
C GLY A 195 14.00 -3.81 16.14
N VAL A 196 13.81 -4.64 15.11
CA VAL A 196 14.56 -4.48 13.86
C VAL A 196 14.18 -3.15 13.21
N ARG A 197 15.19 -2.30 12.99
CA ARG A 197 15.07 -0.97 12.40
C ARG A 197 15.97 -0.81 11.19
N GLY A 198 15.49 -0.11 10.17
CA GLY A 198 16.28 0.20 8.98
C GLY A 198 15.49 0.92 7.89
N ILE A 199 16.18 1.26 6.81
CA ILE A 199 15.59 1.96 5.66
C ILE A 199 15.12 0.92 4.64
N VAL A 200 13.88 1.04 4.16
CA VAL A 200 13.31 0.15 3.14
C VAL A 200 13.99 0.39 1.79
N VAL A 201 14.76 -0.61 1.36
CA VAL A 201 15.40 -0.66 0.04
C VAL A 201 14.40 -1.13 -1.02
N ARG A 202 13.53 -2.09 -0.67
CA ARG A 202 12.56 -2.68 -1.58
C ARG A 202 11.21 -2.90 -0.89
N ASP A 203 10.16 -2.36 -1.51
CA ASP A 203 8.77 -2.64 -1.17
C ASP A 203 8.24 -3.80 -2.02
N GLY A 204 8.42 -5.02 -1.49
CA GLY A 204 7.90 -6.25 -2.09
C GLY A 204 6.40 -6.43 -1.85
N MET A 205 5.80 -7.45 -2.45
CA MET A 205 4.39 -7.77 -2.21
C MET A 205 4.17 -8.13 -0.74
N PHE A 206 4.89 -9.13 -0.23
CA PHE A 206 4.68 -9.68 1.12
C PHE A 206 5.72 -9.30 2.15
N ALA A 207 6.82 -8.70 1.74
CA ALA A 207 7.94 -8.40 2.63
C ALA A 207 8.58 -7.05 2.26
N PHE A 208 9.17 -6.40 3.27
CA PHE A 208 10.09 -5.29 3.08
C PHE A 208 11.52 -5.82 3.13
N THR A 209 12.36 -5.37 2.21
CA THR A 209 13.81 -5.52 2.34
C THR A 209 14.34 -4.24 2.94
N VAL A 210 14.90 -4.30 4.14
CA VAL A 210 15.43 -3.14 4.86
C VAL A 210 16.93 -3.26 5.06
N VAL A 211 17.63 -2.13 5.04
CA VAL A 211 19.05 -2.02 5.38
C VAL A 211 19.19 -1.33 6.74
N GLY A 212 19.90 -1.96 7.67
CA GLY A 212 20.22 -1.39 8.98
C GLY A 212 21.56 -0.64 8.99
N GLU A 213 21.91 -0.05 10.13
CA GLU A 213 23.13 0.78 10.29
C GLU A 213 24.45 0.05 10.04
N GLY A 214 24.47 -1.29 10.14
CA GLY A 214 25.64 -2.13 9.86
C GLY A 214 25.75 -2.62 8.42
N ASP A 215 25.14 -1.93 7.45
CA ASP A 215 24.98 -2.36 6.05
C ASP A 215 24.32 -3.75 5.91
N GLN A 216 23.64 -4.20 6.98
CA GLN A 216 23.00 -5.50 7.04
C GLN A 216 21.62 -5.39 6.40
N VAL A 217 21.40 -6.19 5.37
CA VAL A 217 20.12 -6.28 4.68
C VAL A 217 19.29 -7.40 5.32
N THR A 218 18.07 -7.07 5.74
CA THR A 218 17.11 -8.03 6.30
C THR A 218 15.80 -8.00 5.54
N LEU A 219 15.19 -9.17 5.37
CA LEU A 219 13.88 -9.34 4.76
C LEU A 219 12.82 -9.52 5.86
N ILE A 220 11.88 -8.58 5.95
CA ILE A 220 10.85 -8.56 6.99
C ILE A 220 9.48 -8.80 6.36
N PRO A 221 8.84 -9.96 6.62
CA PRO A 221 7.46 -10.24 6.24
C PRO A 221 6.47 -9.25 6.85
N LYS A 222 5.53 -8.79 6.03
CA LYS A 222 4.49 -7.83 6.40
C LYS A 222 3.30 -8.47 7.11
N GLU A 223 3.06 -9.75 6.87
CA GLU A 223 2.05 -10.50 7.64
C GLU A 223 2.39 -10.49 9.12
N HIS A 224 1.36 -10.37 9.97
CA HIS A 224 1.48 -10.37 11.42
C HIS A 224 2.59 -9.47 11.97
N THR A 225 2.85 -8.34 11.31
CA THR A 225 3.88 -7.38 11.69
C THR A 225 3.32 -5.97 11.63
N VAL A 226 3.61 -5.18 12.66
CA VAL A 226 3.30 -3.76 12.74
C VAL A 226 4.61 -2.99 12.68
N PHE A 227 4.70 -2.11 11.69
CA PHE A 227 5.84 -1.24 11.47
C PHE A 227 5.54 0.14 12.04
N ARG A 228 6.56 0.80 12.59
CA ARG A 228 6.52 2.19 13.00
C ARG A 228 7.45 2.99 12.12
N PHE A 229 7.01 4.18 11.71
CA PHE A 229 7.89 5.17 11.11
C PHE A 229 7.67 6.53 11.76
N GLU A 230 8.70 7.37 11.72
CA GLU A 230 8.70 8.70 12.31
C GLU A 230 8.88 9.75 11.20
N LEU A 231 8.18 10.87 11.32
CA LEU A 231 8.37 12.04 10.47
C LEU A 231 8.73 13.26 11.33
N PRO A 232 9.89 13.90 11.09
CA PRO A 232 10.24 15.16 11.74
C PRO A 232 9.34 16.28 11.21
N LEU A 233 8.73 17.07 12.10
CA LEU A 233 7.94 18.22 11.69
C LEU A 233 8.84 19.42 11.35
N PRO A 234 8.63 20.08 10.20
CA PRO A 234 9.44 21.24 9.79
C PRO A 234 9.20 22.48 10.67
N PHE A 235 8.06 22.57 11.37
CA PHE A 235 7.67 23.71 12.20
C PHE A 235 7.46 23.29 13.66
N SER A 236 8.56 23.16 14.41
CA SER A 236 8.50 23.17 15.87
C SER A 236 8.88 24.57 16.36
N SER A 237 7.92 25.51 16.31
CA SER A 237 8.07 26.74 17.09
C SER A 237 7.85 26.39 18.57
N PRO A 238 8.75 26.80 19.49
CA PRO A 238 8.57 26.61 20.93
C PRO A 238 7.38 27.40 21.53
N GLU A 239 6.60 28.15 20.75
CA GLU A 239 5.54 29.03 21.26
C GLU A 239 4.08 28.57 21.04
N ALA A 240 3.83 27.33 20.62
CA ALA A 240 2.45 26.80 20.53
C ALA A 240 1.94 26.25 21.87
N GLY A 241 2.02 27.07 22.93
CA GLY A 241 1.70 26.67 24.31
C GLY A 241 1.23 27.81 25.22
N LYS A 242 0.60 28.88 24.69
CA LYS A 242 0.08 29.97 25.53
C LYS A 242 -1.37 30.43 25.28
N ASP A 243 -2.13 29.81 24.37
CA ASP A 243 -3.48 30.29 24.05
C ASP A 243 -4.63 29.36 24.51
N ALA A 244 -4.38 28.54 25.54
CA ALA A 244 -5.42 27.71 26.16
C ALA A 244 -5.34 27.71 27.69
N ALA A 245 -5.28 28.89 28.29
CA ALA A 245 -5.57 29.09 29.71
C ALA A 245 -5.92 30.57 29.96
N GLY A 246 -7.14 30.95 29.61
CA GLY A 246 -7.80 32.12 30.17
C GLY A 246 -8.69 31.67 31.32
N ASP A 247 -8.46 32.25 32.49
CA ASP A 247 -9.33 32.33 33.67
C ASP A 247 -9.31 31.19 34.70
N ALA A 248 -8.30 31.20 35.57
CA ALA A 248 -8.49 31.14 37.03
C ALA A 248 -7.20 31.56 37.78
N ALA A 249 -7.36 32.45 38.74
CA ALA A 249 -6.32 33.04 39.57
C ALA A 249 -5.57 32.03 40.46
N GLY A 250 -4.28 32.29 40.73
CA GLY A 250 -3.49 31.56 41.73
C GLY A 250 -2.04 32.04 41.81
N ASP A 251 -1.72 32.63 42.96
CA ASP A 251 -0.46 33.24 43.41
C ASP A 251 0.64 32.21 43.76
N GLY A 252 1.93 32.61 43.74
CA GLY A 252 3.02 31.88 44.43
C GLY A 252 4.24 31.38 43.61
N VAL A 253 5.31 32.18 43.70
CA VAL A 253 6.79 31.97 43.65
C VAL A 253 7.36 30.52 43.65
N ASP A 254 8.30 30.21 42.75
CA ASP A 254 9.73 29.86 43.01
C ASP A 254 10.38 29.07 41.84
N GLY A 255 11.63 29.42 41.54
CA GLY A 255 12.30 29.06 40.29
C GLY A 255 12.96 27.68 40.24
N ASP A 256 13.19 27.20 39.02
CA ASP A 256 14.37 26.43 38.66
C ASP A 256 14.64 26.55 37.15
N LYS A 257 15.87 26.93 36.78
CA LYS A 257 16.33 27.10 35.40
C LYS A 257 16.90 25.77 34.90
N GLY A 258 16.04 24.88 34.40
CA GLY A 258 16.45 23.71 33.62
C GLY A 258 16.60 24.03 32.13
N GLN A 259 17.81 23.89 31.59
CA GLN A 259 18.12 24.04 30.16
C GLN A 259 17.36 22.98 29.32
N GLY A 260 16.21 23.37 28.74
CA GLY A 260 15.44 22.50 27.84
C GLY A 260 16.02 22.50 26.42
N GLN A 261 16.67 21.40 26.04
CA GLN A 261 16.96 21.11 24.63
C GLN A 261 15.63 21.08 23.86
N ALA A 262 15.51 21.90 22.82
CA ALA A 262 14.33 21.98 21.97
C ALA A 262 14.05 20.61 21.32
N GLN A 263 13.17 19.81 21.91
CA GLN A 263 12.72 18.55 21.34
C GLN A 263 11.88 18.83 20.10
N GLN A 264 12.45 18.57 18.93
CA GLN A 264 11.71 18.58 17.66
C GLN A 264 10.52 17.64 17.79
N LYS A 265 9.30 18.17 17.62
CA LYS A 265 8.07 17.36 17.62
C LYS A 265 8.11 16.43 16.41
N LYS A 266 8.01 15.12 16.65
CA LYS A 266 7.94 14.09 15.61
C LYS A 266 6.52 13.53 15.54
N LEU A 267 6.00 13.32 14.33
CA LEU A 267 4.82 12.47 14.17
C LEU A 267 5.25 11.02 14.08
N VAL A 268 4.56 10.17 14.83
CA VAL A 268 4.78 8.73 14.83
C VAL A 268 3.57 8.06 14.21
N PHE A 269 3.82 7.14 13.29
CA PHE A 269 2.79 6.38 12.60
C PHE A 269 3.02 4.89 12.78
N GLU A 270 1.92 4.16 12.98
CA GLU A 270 1.92 2.70 12.97
C GLU A 270 1.24 2.18 11.70
N LEU A 271 1.90 1.22 11.04
CA LEU A 271 1.48 0.57 9.81
C LEU A 271 1.24 -0.91 10.07
N HIS A 272 0.01 -1.36 9.86
CA HIS A 272 -0.32 -2.78 9.91
C HIS A 272 0.07 -3.45 8.60
N GLY A 273 1.08 -4.32 8.62
CA GLY A 273 1.63 -4.91 7.39
C GLY A 273 0.63 -5.77 6.60
N SER A 274 -0.45 -6.27 7.21
CA SER A 274 -1.57 -6.93 6.52
C SER A 274 -2.22 -6.03 5.45
N GLN A 275 -2.20 -4.71 5.63
CA GLN A 275 -2.72 -3.74 4.67
C GLN A 275 -1.73 -3.47 3.51
N PHE A 276 -0.46 -3.84 3.67
CA PHE A 276 0.64 -3.56 2.74
C PHE A 276 1.11 -4.79 1.96
N GLN A 277 0.36 -5.89 1.98
CA GLN A 277 0.68 -7.13 1.27
C GLN A 277 0.55 -7.05 -0.27
N ASN A 278 0.14 -5.91 -0.83
CA ASN A 278 0.14 -5.72 -2.29
C ASN A 278 1.32 -4.81 -2.67
N ARG A 279 1.84 -4.96 -3.89
CA ARG A 279 2.91 -4.10 -4.41
C ARG A 279 2.47 -2.63 -4.41
N PRO A 280 3.38 -1.65 -4.27
CA PRO A 280 3.04 -0.22 -4.27
C PRO A 280 2.13 0.20 -5.42
N VAL A 281 2.49 -0.22 -6.64
CA VAL A 281 1.75 0.10 -7.87
C VAL A 281 0.32 -0.44 -7.83
N ASP A 282 0.12 -1.60 -7.21
CA ASP A 282 -1.20 -2.20 -7.04
C ASP A 282 -1.99 -1.53 -5.92
N ARG A 283 -1.33 -1.09 -4.84
CA ARG A 283 -1.97 -0.35 -3.73
C ARG A 283 -2.51 0.99 -4.21
N ALA A 284 -1.74 1.74 -4.98
CA ALA A 284 -2.14 3.05 -5.51
C ALA A 284 -3.43 2.99 -6.35
N ASN A 285 -3.64 1.90 -7.09
CA ASN A 285 -4.80 1.73 -7.97
C ASN A 285 -5.98 1.00 -7.31
N LYS A 286 -5.79 0.45 -6.11
CA LYS A 286 -6.79 -0.37 -5.42
C LYS A 286 -7.69 0.49 -4.56
N LYS A 287 -9.00 0.34 -4.74
CA LYS A 287 -9.99 0.93 -3.83
C LYS A 287 -9.83 0.28 -2.46
N PHE A 288 -9.30 1.03 -1.49
CA PHE A 288 -9.17 0.59 -0.12
C PHE A 288 -10.56 0.33 0.45
N LYS A 289 -10.77 -0.88 0.96
CA LYS A 289 -11.95 -1.23 1.75
C LYS A 289 -11.47 -1.35 3.17
N TRP A 290 -12.14 -0.64 4.08
CA TRP A 290 -11.96 -0.80 5.50
C TRP A 290 -12.36 -2.25 5.83
N ARG A 291 -11.38 -3.13 5.88
CA ARG A 291 -11.53 -4.49 6.42
C ARG A 291 -11.14 -4.41 7.88
N ASN A 292 -11.71 -5.30 8.68
CA ASN A 292 -11.25 -5.49 10.05
C ASN A 292 -9.74 -5.76 9.99
N VAL A 293 -8.99 -4.91 10.69
CA VAL A 293 -7.57 -5.08 10.84
C VAL A 293 -7.39 -6.29 11.74
N ASP A 294 -6.80 -7.35 11.22
CA ASP A 294 -6.40 -8.48 12.05
C ASP A 294 -5.28 -7.96 12.96
N TYR A 295 -5.63 -7.72 14.23
CA TYR A 295 -4.66 -7.36 15.25
C TYR A 295 -3.77 -8.59 15.48
N VAL A 296 -2.45 -8.34 15.43
CA VAL A 296 -1.40 -9.32 15.73
C VAL A 296 -1.47 -9.70 17.20
#